data_AF-A0A2V6U5P5-F1
#
_entry.id   AF-A0A2V6U5P5-F1
#
_cell.length_a   1.000
_cell.length_b   1.000
_cell.length_c   1.000
_cell.angle_alpha   90.00
_cell.angle_beta   90.00
_cell.angle_gamma   90.00
#
_symmetry.space_group_name_H-M   'P 1'
#
loop_
_entity.id
_entity.type
_entity.pdbx_description
1 polymer ?
#
loop_
_entity_poly.entity_id
_entity_poly.type
_entity_poly.pdbx_seq_one_letter_code
_entity_poly.pdbx_strand_id
1 'polypeptide(L)'
;MHTGEAALSHLEGERPDALILDIALPNINGIDVLRSIRAKKWTLPVIIISGRATPQQLEEARRLGVTEVIGKPEILKNFTAALARVASTESASRNRSRG
;
A
#
# COMPACT_ATOMS: atom_id res chain seq x y z
N MET A 1 3.92 1.30 -19.74
CA MET A 1 3.34 0.13 -19.06
C MET A 1 3.89 0.14 -17.64
N HIS A 2 3.08 0.44 -16.62
CA HIS A 2 3.58 0.56 -15.24
C HIS A 2 3.57 -0.83 -14.59
N THR A 3 4.74 -1.46 -14.49
CA THR A 3 4.91 -2.76 -13.83
C THR A 3 5.21 -2.57 -12.33
N GLY A 4 4.99 -3.60 -11.51
CA GLY A 4 5.35 -3.56 -10.09
C GLY A 4 6.86 -3.35 -9.85
N GLU A 5 7.71 -3.82 -10.77
CA GLU A 5 9.15 -3.55 -10.74
C GLU A 5 9.45 -2.06 -10.90
N ALA A 6 8.78 -1.39 -11.83
CA ALA A 6 8.90 0.06 -11.97
C ALA A 6 8.49 0.78 -10.69
N ALA A 7 7.42 0.33 -10.00
CA ALA A 7 7.02 0.90 -8.72
C ALA A 7 8.11 0.74 -7.64
N LEU A 8 8.77 -0.43 -7.58
CA LEU A 8 9.88 -0.66 -6.64
C LEU A 8 11.09 0.23 -6.93
N SER A 9 11.40 0.51 -8.20
CA SER A 9 12.49 1.44 -8.57
C SER A 9 12.20 2.89 -8.17
N HIS A 10 10.95 3.36 -8.33
CA HIS A 10 10.59 4.73 -7.91
C HIS A 10 10.64 4.90 -6.39
N LEU A 11 10.27 3.87 -5.64
CA LEU A 11 10.31 3.88 -4.17
C LEU A 11 11.73 4.06 -3.60
N GLU A 12 12.78 3.63 -4.32
CA GLU A 12 14.17 3.84 -3.91
C GLU A 12 14.62 5.30 -4.03
N GLY A 13 14.12 6.03 -5.03
CA GLY A 13 14.52 7.41 -5.32
C GLY A 13 13.68 8.48 -4.61
N GLU A 14 12.36 8.29 -4.54
CA GLU A 14 11.43 9.35 -4.14
C GLU A 14 11.00 9.29 -2.67
N ARG A 15 11.13 8.12 -2.00
CA ARG A 15 10.72 7.89 -0.61
C ARG A 15 9.34 8.48 -0.27
N PRO A 16 8.26 8.00 -0.91
CA PRO A 16 6.94 8.54 -0.67
C PRO A 16 6.44 8.28 0.75
N ASP A 17 5.59 9.18 1.24
CA ASP A 17 4.95 9.07 2.56
C ASP A 17 3.90 7.95 2.61
N ALA A 18 3.47 7.44 1.47
CA ALA A 18 2.48 6.37 1.36
C ALA A 18 2.50 5.70 -0.02
N LEU A 19 2.03 4.46 -0.08
CA LEU A 19 1.77 3.76 -1.33
C LEU A 19 0.30 3.34 -1.45
N ILE A 20 -0.30 3.60 -2.60
CA ILE A 20 -1.58 3.03 -3.00
C ILE A 20 -1.31 1.98 -4.08
N LEU A 21 -1.84 0.78 -3.89
CA LEU A 21 -1.52 -0.39 -4.71
C LEU A 21 -2.79 -1.12 -5.15
N ASP A 22 -2.93 -1.40 -6.44
CA ASP A 22 -4.00 -2.28 -6.95
C ASP A 22 -3.55 -3.75 -6.85
N ILE A 23 -4.41 -4.64 -6.34
CA ILE A 23 -4.14 -6.10 -6.38
C ILE A 23 -4.30 -6.64 -7.80
N ALA A 24 -5.26 -6.11 -8.56
CA ALA A 24 -5.64 -6.62 -9.87
C ALA A 24 -4.81 -5.97 -10.99
N LEU A 25 -3.49 -5.99 -10.86
CA LEU A 25 -2.60 -5.58 -11.94
C LEU A 25 -2.46 -6.74 -12.95
N PRO A 26 -2.43 -6.46 -14.26
CA PRO A 26 -2.44 -7.50 -15.28
C PRO A 26 -1.17 -8.39 -15.30
N ASN A 27 -0.04 -7.88 -14.80
CA ASN A 27 1.26 -8.54 -14.96
C ASN A 27 1.97 -8.90 -13.64
N ILE A 28 1.51 -8.36 -12.50
CA ILE A 28 2.11 -8.59 -11.18
C ILE A 28 0.99 -8.66 -10.14
N ASN A 29 1.09 -9.55 -9.17
CA ASN A 29 0.16 -9.54 -8.05
C ASN A 29 0.55 -8.43 -7.05
N GLY A 30 -0.37 -7.53 -6.70
CA GLY A 30 -0.09 -6.48 -5.71
C GLY A 30 0.41 -7.03 -4.36
N ILE A 31 0.03 -8.25 -3.99
CA ILE A 31 0.58 -8.90 -2.80
C ILE A 31 2.09 -9.14 -2.88
N ASP A 32 2.61 -9.47 -4.06
CA ASP A 32 4.04 -9.68 -4.25
C ASP A 32 4.82 -8.38 -4.16
N VAL A 33 4.26 -7.28 -4.65
CA VAL A 33 4.84 -5.94 -4.45
C VAL A 33 4.90 -5.58 -2.97
N LEU A 34 3.81 -5.80 -2.21
CA LEU A 34 3.81 -5.57 -0.76
C LEU A 34 4.87 -6.44 -0.06
N ARG A 35 5.01 -7.71 -0.47
CA ARG A 35 6.04 -8.62 0.05
C ARG A 35 7.44 -8.08 -0.20
N SER A 36 7.74 -7.62 -1.42
CA SER A 36 9.04 -7.04 -1.77
C SER A 36 9.35 -5.77 -0.98
N ILE A 37 8.37 -4.89 -0.80
CA ILE A 37 8.49 -3.67 0.02
C ILE A 37 8.88 -4.02 1.45
N ARG A 38 8.21 -4.99 2.06
CA ARG A 38 8.48 -5.43 3.44
C ARG A 38 9.81 -6.18 3.56
N ALA A 39 10.20 -6.97 2.56
CA ALA A 39 11.51 -7.61 2.50
C ALA A 39 12.65 -6.57 2.45
N LYS A 40 12.44 -5.43 1.76
CA LYS A 40 13.35 -4.27 1.78
C LYS A 40 13.29 -3.45 3.07
N LYS A 41 12.53 -3.89 4.07
CA LYS A 41 12.30 -3.22 5.37
C LYS A 41 11.70 -1.82 5.25
N TRP A 42 11.01 -1.52 4.16
CA TRP A 42 10.27 -0.27 4.06
C TRP A 42 9.00 -0.34 4.90
N THR A 43 8.85 0.64 5.78
CA THR A 43 7.75 0.73 6.76
C THR A 43 6.65 1.70 6.33
N LEU A 44 6.72 2.25 5.12
CA LEU A 44 5.72 3.19 4.63
C LEU A 44 4.31 2.56 4.67
N PRO A 45 3.27 3.36 4.98
CA PRO A 45 1.90 2.94 4.88
C PRO A 45 1.56 2.46 3.47
N VAL A 46 0.82 1.34 3.39
CA VAL A 46 0.35 0.80 2.11
C VAL A 46 -1.16 0.60 2.17
N ILE A 47 -1.90 1.26 1.29
CA ILE A 47 -3.30 0.98 1.02
C ILE A 47 -3.37 0.06 -0.19
N ILE A 48 -4.08 -1.05 -0.04
CA ILE A 48 -4.47 -1.88 -1.18
C ILE A 48 -5.87 -1.49 -1.65
N ILE A 49 -6.05 -1.37 -2.95
CA ILE A 49 -7.33 -1.23 -3.62
C ILE A 49 -7.62 -2.52 -4.38
N SER A 50 -8.81 -3.11 -4.22
CA SER A 50 -9.21 -4.27 -5.02
C SER A 50 -10.70 -4.34 -5.27
N GLY A 51 -11.10 -4.78 -6.47
CA GLY A 51 -12.49 -5.16 -6.74
C GLY A 51 -12.78 -6.65 -6.56
N ARG A 52 -11.74 -7.50 -6.44
CA ARG A 52 -11.86 -8.96 -6.48
C ARG A 52 -10.74 -9.67 -5.68
N ALA A 53 -10.36 -9.13 -4.51
CA ALA A 53 -9.38 -9.80 -3.65
C ALA A 53 -9.99 -11.07 -3.06
N THR A 54 -9.26 -12.18 -3.10
CA THR A 54 -9.67 -13.42 -2.42
C THR A 54 -9.43 -13.30 -0.90
N PRO A 55 -10.14 -14.08 -0.07
CA PRO A 55 -9.88 -14.12 1.37
C PRO A 55 -8.41 -14.38 1.71
N GLN A 56 -7.75 -15.29 0.97
CA GLN A 56 -6.33 -15.61 1.15
C GLN A 56 -5.42 -14.41 0.85
N GLN A 57 -5.74 -13.62 -0.19
CA GLN A 57 -4.98 -12.41 -0.49
C GLN A 57 -5.14 -11.34 0.60
N LEU A 58 -6.34 -11.22 1.18
CA LEU A 58 -6.60 -10.30 2.29
C LEU A 58 -5.85 -10.71 3.56
N GLU A 59 -5.86 -11.99 3.90
CA GLU A 59 -5.11 -12.53 5.03
C GLU A 59 -3.60 -12.30 4.86
N GLU A 60 -3.07 -12.58 3.68
CA GLU A 60 -1.66 -12.36 3.38
C GLU A 60 -1.28 -10.87 3.44
N ALA A 61 -2.12 -9.98 2.89
CA ALA A 61 -1.91 -8.54 3.00
C ALA A 61 -1.84 -8.07 4.46
N ARG A 62 -2.73 -8.58 5.32
CA ARG A 62 -2.73 -8.29 6.76
C ARG A 62 -1.46 -8.81 7.43
N ARG A 63 -1.04 -10.04 7.12
CA ARG A 63 0.20 -10.64 7.65
C ARG A 63 1.45 -9.84 7.26
N LEU A 64 1.45 -9.25 6.06
CA LEU A 64 2.52 -8.37 5.57
C LEU A 64 2.42 -6.93 6.11
N GLY A 65 1.44 -6.62 6.97
CA GLY A 65 1.29 -5.29 7.57
C GLY A 65 0.82 -4.24 6.57
N VAL A 66 -0.15 -4.58 5.71
CA VAL A 66 -0.93 -3.57 4.97
C VAL A 66 -1.62 -2.62 5.94
N THR A 67 -1.68 -1.33 5.61
CA THR A 67 -2.36 -0.34 6.45
C THR A 67 -3.87 -0.47 6.32
N GLU A 68 -4.37 -0.60 5.08
CA GLU A 68 -5.79 -0.72 4.80
C GLU A 68 -6.02 -1.46 3.49
N VAL A 69 -7.15 -2.17 3.39
CA VAL A 69 -7.62 -2.72 2.12
C VAL A 69 -8.99 -2.14 1.83
N ILE A 70 -9.16 -1.54 0.66
CA ILE A 70 -10.38 -0.84 0.26
C ILE A 70 -10.95 -1.46 -1.00
N GLY A 71 -12.24 -1.77 -0.97
CA GLY A 71 -12.98 -2.32 -2.09
C GLY A 71 -13.19 -1.29 -3.21
N LYS A 72 -13.20 -1.74 -4.47
CA LYS A 72 -13.89 -0.98 -5.54
C LYS A 72 -15.38 -1.33 -5.51
N PRO A 73 -16.31 -0.35 -5.68
CA PRO A 73 -16.08 1.06 -6.02
C PRO A 73 -15.93 1.98 -4.79
N GLU A 74 -15.87 1.45 -3.57
CA GLU A 74 -15.85 2.22 -2.33
C GLU A 74 -14.73 3.25 -2.26
N ILE A 75 -13.53 2.90 -2.76
CA ILE A 75 -12.42 3.84 -2.88
C ILE A 75 -12.77 5.09 -3.70
N LEU A 76 -13.61 4.96 -4.74
CA LEU A 76 -13.99 6.09 -5.59
C LEU A 76 -14.97 7.02 -4.88
N LYS A 77 -15.74 6.48 -3.93
CA LYS A 77 -16.69 7.26 -3.13
C LYS A 77 -16.00 7.95 -1.96
N ASN A 78 -14.98 7.30 -1.38
CA ASN A 78 -14.39 7.68 -0.10
C ASN A 78 -12.86 7.90 -0.17
N PHE A 79 -12.32 8.27 -1.34
CA PHE A 79 -10.88 8.42 -1.56
C PHE A 79 -10.22 9.36 -0.55
N THR A 80 -10.85 10.50 -0.28
CA THR A 80 -10.34 11.50 0.67
C THR A 80 -10.25 10.96 2.09
N ALA A 81 -11.22 10.14 2.52
CA ALA A 81 -11.21 9.54 3.85
C ALA A 81 -10.11 8.47 3.99
N ALA A 82 -9.86 7.71 2.92
CA ALA A 82 -8.76 6.76 2.86
C ALA A 82 -7.39 7.45 2.99
N LEU A 83 -7.19 8.56 2.27
CA LEU A 83 -5.98 9.36 2.37
C LEU A 83 -5.78 9.96 3.76
N ALA A 84 -6.86 10.44 4.40
CA ALA A 84 -6.80 11.02 5.74
C ALA A 84 -6.30 10.02 6.81
N ARG A 85 -6.68 8.74 6.70
CA ARG A 85 -6.23 7.67 7.61
C ARG A 85 -4.74 7.35 7.48
N VAL A 86 -4.21 7.46 6.27
CA VAL A 86 -2.77 7.30 6.03
C VAL A 86 -1.98 8.51 6.53
N ALA A 87 -2.45 9.73 6.27
CA ALA A 87 -1.79 10.94 6.75
C ALA A 87 -1.70 11.00 8.30
N SER A 88 -2.69 10.43 9.00
CA SER A 88 -2.69 10.34 10.47
C SER A 88 -1.73 9.25 10.98
N THR A 89 -1.46 8.19 10.20
CA THR A 89 -0.47 7.16 10.52
C THR A 89 0.97 7.69 10.36
N GLU A 90 1.23 8.50 9.32
CA GLU A 90 2.50 9.20 9.11
C GLU A 90 2.82 10.22 10.21
N SER A 91 1.84 11.03 10.62
CA SER A 91 2.00 12.03 11.70
C SER A 91 2.46 11.37 13.02
N ALA A 92 1.97 10.16 13.31
CA ALA A 92 2.36 9.39 14.50
C ALA A 92 3.75 8.72 14.39
N SER A 93 4.28 8.54 13.18
CA SER A 93 5.61 7.97 12.91
C SER A 93 6.68 9.06 12.86
N ARG A 94 6.37 10.19 12.20
CA ARG A 94 7.27 11.35 12.04
C ARG A 94 7.49 12.12 13.35
N ASN A 95 6.54 12.09 14.29
CA ASN A 95 6.70 12.69 15.61
C ASN A 95 7.57 11.86 16.57
N ARG A 96 7.80 10.57 16.29
CA ARG A 96 8.65 9.67 17.09
C ARG A 96 10.12 9.64 16.66
N SER A 97 10.42 10.14 15.46
CA SER A 97 11.78 10.20 14.90
C SER A 97 12.48 11.55 15.13
N ARG A 98 11.81 12.50 15.82
CA ARG A 98 12.34 13.82 16.21
C ARG A 98 12.49 14.01 17.72
N GLY A 99 12.27 12.95 18.51
CA GLY A 99 12.45 12.94 19.97
C GLY A 99 13.75 12.28 20.37
#